data_AF-A0A059CF41-F1
#
_entry.id   AF-A0A059CF41-F1
#
_cell.length_a   1.000
_cell.length_b   1.000
_cell.length_c   1.000
_cell.angle_alpha   90.00
_cell.angle_beta   90.00
_cell.angle_gamma   90.00
#
_symmetry.space_group_name_H-M   'P 1'
#
loop_
_entity.id
_entity.type
_entity.pdbx_description
1 polymer ?
#
loop_
_entity_poly.entity_id
_entity_poly.type
_entity_poly.pdbx_seq_one_letter_code
_entity_poly.pdbx_strand_id
1 'polypeptide(L)'
;FHSLHHTQFRTNYSLFMPIYDYIYGAMDESTNATYETSLQKVEDSPDVVHLTHMTTPESIYHLRLGFASLASRPYSPKQYLWIMWPLTLVSVVWTWINGHFFVLERNAFKKLKLQSWVIPRYNVHYRLPWRTEAINALIEEAILDANQKGVKVLTLGLLNQGEKLNGHGELFIQKHRDLRTKLVDGSSLAVAVVLRSIPKGTSQVLLRGNLNKLACAIAHALCARGIQVNVASKDEHEKRKRSLNGKEGGNLIHSRTFSQKIWLVGDELAEEEQKKAPKGTLFIPFSQFPPKQIRKDCLYHGTPAMIAPKSFNNLDSCENWLPRRVMSAWRVAGIVHALEGWNVNECGSMMFDIEKAWEASLQHGFRPLVLSAM
;
A
#
# COMPACT_ATOMS: atom_id res chain seq x y z
N PHE A 1 -11.37 -25.42 16.83
CA PHE A 1 -10.14 -25.75 17.57
C PHE A 1 -10.01 -24.96 18.87
N HIS A 2 -9.62 -23.67 18.84
CA HIS A 2 -9.42 -22.87 20.06
C HIS A 2 -10.68 -22.77 20.95
N SER A 3 -11.87 -22.62 20.37
CA SER A 3 -13.12 -22.64 21.14
C SER A 3 -13.27 -23.93 21.95
N LEU A 4 -13.04 -25.09 21.32
CA LEU A 4 -13.16 -26.40 21.93
C LEU A 4 -12.13 -26.61 23.04
N HIS A 5 -10.90 -26.11 22.89
CA HIS A 5 -9.91 -26.14 23.98
C HIS A 5 -10.40 -25.44 25.26
N HIS A 6 -11.14 -24.33 25.12
CA HIS A 6 -11.69 -23.58 26.25
C HIS A 6 -13.00 -24.16 26.80
N THR A 7 -13.76 -24.90 25.99
CA THR A 7 -15.08 -25.41 26.38
C THR A 7 -15.08 -26.90 26.75
N GLN A 8 -14.14 -27.67 26.22
CA GLN A 8 -14.05 -29.12 26.42
C GLN A 8 -12.82 -29.46 27.24
N PHE A 9 -13.00 -30.33 28.23
CA PHE A 9 -11.91 -30.73 29.11
C PHE A 9 -10.93 -31.66 28.37
N ARG A 10 -9.63 -31.39 28.53
CA ARG A 10 -8.53 -32.24 28.06
C ARG A 10 -8.40 -32.46 26.55
N THR A 11 -8.82 -31.51 25.74
CA THR A 11 -8.68 -31.60 24.28
C THR A 11 -7.98 -30.37 23.68
N ASN A 12 -7.42 -30.53 22.48
CA ASN A 12 -6.87 -29.45 21.66
C ASN A 12 -5.80 -28.57 22.37
N TYR A 13 -4.82 -29.19 23.04
CA TYR A 13 -3.82 -28.48 23.86
C TYR A 13 -2.82 -27.65 23.05
N SER A 14 -2.42 -28.14 21.89
CA SER A 14 -1.40 -27.55 21.02
C SER A 14 -2.02 -26.47 20.13
N LEU A 15 -2.52 -25.40 20.74
CA LEU A 15 -3.24 -24.30 20.07
C LEU A 15 -2.53 -23.71 18.84
N PHE A 16 -1.20 -23.71 18.85
CA PHE A 16 -0.37 -23.14 17.77
C PHE A 16 0.21 -24.21 16.83
N MET A 17 0.12 -25.48 17.21
CA MET A 17 0.57 -26.62 16.40
C MET A 17 -0.43 -27.79 16.54
N PRO A 18 -1.66 -27.66 15.98
CA PRO A 18 -2.73 -28.66 16.13
C PRO A 18 -2.35 -30.07 15.68
N ILE A 19 -1.32 -30.19 14.84
CA ILE A 19 -0.78 -31.47 14.38
C ILE A 19 -0.32 -32.35 15.55
N TYR A 20 0.18 -31.77 16.65
CA TYR A 20 0.58 -32.58 17.80
C TYR A 20 -0.63 -33.17 18.53
N ASP A 21 -1.73 -32.43 18.66
CA ASP A 21 -2.96 -33.02 19.24
C ASP A 21 -3.52 -34.13 18.34
N TYR A 22 -3.38 -34.01 17.02
CA TYR A 22 -3.73 -35.07 16.09
C TYR A 22 -2.83 -36.31 16.27
N ILE A 23 -1.50 -36.12 16.30
CA ILE A 23 -0.52 -37.22 16.47
C ILE A 23 -0.70 -37.94 17.81
N TYR A 24 -0.96 -37.20 18.88
CA TYR A 24 -1.05 -37.73 20.24
C TYR A 24 -2.50 -38.02 20.69
N GLY A 25 -3.48 -37.93 19.79
CA GLY A 25 -4.88 -38.30 20.08
C GLY A 25 -5.59 -37.38 21.07
N ALA A 26 -5.13 -36.14 21.23
CA ALA A 26 -5.75 -35.13 22.08
C ALA A 26 -6.70 -34.19 21.31
N MET A 27 -6.84 -34.37 19.99
CA MET A 27 -7.73 -33.57 19.17
C MET A 27 -9.19 -33.94 19.43
N ASP A 28 -10.04 -32.95 19.71
CA ASP A 28 -11.47 -33.16 19.97
C ASP A 28 -12.20 -33.68 18.71
N GLU A 29 -12.99 -34.75 18.85
CA GLU A 29 -13.71 -35.38 17.73
C GLU A 29 -14.70 -34.43 17.04
N SER A 30 -15.28 -33.48 17.79
CA SER A 30 -16.23 -32.49 17.26
C SER A 30 -15.53 -31.32 16.55
N THR A 31 -14.20 -31.34 16.42
CA THR A 31 -13.43 -30.25 15.80
C THR A 31 -13.89 -29.96 14.38
N ASN A 32 -14.11 -31.00 13.56
CA ASN A 32 -14.56 -30.82 12.18
C ASN A 32 -15.99 -30.29 12.14
N ALA A 33 -16.92 -30.85 12.92
CA ALA A 33 -18.30 -30.37 12.99
C ALA A 33 -18.38 -28.91 13.48
N THR A 34 -17.56 -28.54 14.46
CA THR A 34 -17.46 -27.16 14.96
C THR A 34 -16.91 -26.21 13.90
N TYR A 35 -15.95 -26.66 13.09
CA TYR A 35 -15.42 -25.90 11.96
C TYR A 35 -16.51 -25.68 10.89
N GLU A 36 -17.20 -26.73 10.44
CA GLU A 36 -18.31 -26.62 9.48
C GLU A 36 -19.43 -25.69 9.98
N THR A 37 -19.82 -25.81 11.25
CA THR A 37 -20.82 -24.93 11.87
C THR A 37 -20.34 -23.47 11.91
N SER A 38 -19.03 -23.24 12.07
CA SER A 38 -18.47 -21.90 12.07
C SER A 38 -18.43 -21.27 10.68
N LEU A 39 -18.29 -22.07 9.62
CA LEU A 39 -18.38 -21.63 8.22
C LEU A 39 -19.78 -21.14 7.86
N GLN A 40 -20.82 -21.67 8.52
CA GLN A 40 -22.22 -21.25 8.30
C GLN A 40 -22.56 -19.91 8.97
N LYS A 41 -21.71 -19.41 9.88
CA LYS A 41 -21.95 -18.11 10.51
C LYS A 41 -21.70 -16.98 9.52
N VAL A 42 -22.62 -16.01 9.49
CA VAL A 42 -22.43 -14.78 8.71
C VAL A 42 -21.14 -14.13 9.16
N GLU A 43 -20.18 -14.01 8.24
CA GLU A 43 -18.89 -13.42 8.53
C GLU A 43 -19.08 -11.94 8.90
N ASP A 44 -18.36 -11.51 9.94
CA ASP A 44 -18.37 -10.12 10.40
C ASP A 44 -17.90 -9.18 9.26
N SER A 45 -18.83 -8.39 8.72
CA SER A 45 -18.53 -7.51 7.58
C SER A 45 -17.59 -6.36 7.99
N PRO A 46 -16.50 -6.10 7.24
CA PRO A 46 -15.63 -4.96 7.50
C PRO A 46 -16.27 -3.64 7.07
N ASP A 47 -15.94 -2.55 7.76
CA ASP A 47 -16.27 -1.20 7.32
C ASP A 47 -15.30 -0.72 6.22
N VAL A 48 -14.03 -1.16 6.28
CA VAL A 48 -12.98 -0.75 5.34
C VAL A 48 -12.15 -1.95 4.91
N VAL A 49 -11.87 -2.02 3.61
CA VAL A 49 -11.00 -3.03 3.01
C VAL A 49 -9.78 -2.36 2.39
N HIS A 50 -8.58 -2.85 2.70
CA HIS A 50 -7.35 -2.53 1.96
C HIS A 50 -6.95 -3.70 1.08
N LEU A 51 -7.10 -3.55 -0.24
CA LEU A 51 -6.80 -4.59 -1.21
C LEU A 51 -5.34 -4.48 -1.68
N THR A 52 -4.49 -5.39 -1.24
CA THR A 52 -3.07 -5.44 -1.57
C THR A 52 -2.73 -6.68 -2.40
N HIS A 53 -1.45 -6.88 -2.70
CA HIS A 53 -0.93 -8.08 -3.34
C HIS A 53 0.49 -8.38 -2.84
N MET A 54 1.02 -9.55 -3.17
CA MET A 54 2.39 -9.91 -2.79
C MET A 54 3.42 -9.18 -3.64
N THR A 55 4.58 -8.89 -3.09
CA THR A 55 5.61 -8.08 -3.78
C THR A 55 6.62 -8.96 -4.51
N THR A 56 7.46 -9.67 -3.76
CA THR A 56 8.40 -10.69 -4.28
C THR A 56 7.95 -12.09 -3.88
N PRO A 57 8.47 -13.17 -4.50
CA PRO A 57 8.16 -14.54 -4.09
C PRO A 57 8.32 -14.79 -2.58
N GLU A 58 9.36 -14.21 -1.96
CA GLU A 58 9.65 -14.33 -0.53
C GLU A 58 8.71 -13.53 0.37
N SER A 59 7.95 -12.57 -0.18
CA SER A 59 6.99 -11.79 0.61
C SER A 59 5.86 -12.63 1.21
N ILE A 60 5.64 -13.85 0.71
CA ILE A 60 4.70 -14.81 1.32
C ILE A 60 5.08 -15.16 2.77
N TYR A 61 6.38 -15.15 3.10
CA TYR A 61 6.85 -15.41 4.46
C TYR A 61 6.57 -14.26 5.42
N HIS A 62 6.14 -13.10 4.92
CA HIS A 62 5.72 -11.97 5.74
C HIS A 62 4.20 -11.90 5.91
N LEU A 63 3.45 -12.87 5.38
CA LEU A 63 2.06 -13.05 5.79
C LEU A 63 2.03 -13.55 7.24
N ARG A 64 1.07 -13.07 8.03
CA ARG A 64 0.93 -13.46 9.44
C ARG A 64 0.72 -14.98 9.60
N LEU A 65 0.04 -15.59 8.63
CA LEU A 65 -0.16 -17.03 8.57
C LEU A 65 1.16 -17.71 8.19
N GLY A 66 1.70 -18.52 9.10
CA GLY A 66 2.97 -19.25 8.92
C GLY A 66 4.10 -18.69 9.76
N PHE A 67 4.55 -17.46 9.49
CA PHE A 67 5.78 -16.91 10.11
C PHE A 67 5.53 -15.57 10.81
N ALA A 68 4.77 -15.59 11.92
CA ALA A 68 4.47 -14.40 12.71
C ALA A 68 5.72 -13.56 13.08
N SER A 69 6.84 -14.22 13.39
CA SER A 69 8.12 -13.53 13.68
C SER A 69 8.62 -12.70 12.50
N LEU A 70 8.52 -13.22 11.27
CA LEU A 70 8.90 -12.51 10.05
C LEU A 70 7.88 -11.43 9.69
N ALA A 71 6.59 -11.77 9.72
CA ALA A 71 5.50 -10.82 9.48
C ALA A 71 5.56 -9.60 10.40
N SER A 72 6.06 -9.76 11.62
CA SER A 72 6.19 -8.70 12.60
C SER A 72 7.39 -7.75 12.38
N ARG A 73 8.23 -8.02 11.37
CA ARG A 73 9.41 -7.23 11.00
C ARG A 73 9.25 -6.70 9.56
N PRO A 74 9.83 -5.53 9.24
CA PRO A 74 9.85 -5.02 7.87
C PRO A 74 10.41 -6.06 6.91
N TYR A 75 9.79 -6.15 5.73
CA TYR A 75 10.28 -6.98 4.65
C TYR A 75 11.70 -6.55 4.26
N SER A 76 12.63 -7.50 4.37
CA SER A 76 13.98 -7.38 3.84
C SER A 76 14.39 -8.73 3.25
N PRO A 77 15.06 -8.75 2.08
CA PRO A 77 15.55 -9.99 1.52
C PRO A 77 16.63 -10.56 2.43
N LYS A 78 16.39 -11.76 2.98
CA LYS A 78 17.33 -12.43 3.88
C LYS A 78 17.93 -13.65 3.20
N GLN A 79 19.25 -13.77 3.27
CA GLN A 79 19.99 -14.84 2.61
C GLN A 79 19.52 -16.24 3.03
N TYR A 80 19.18 -16.45 4.30
CA TYR A 80 18.72 -17.76 4.77
C TYR A 80 17.37 -18.19 4.18
N LEU A 81 16.54 -17.26 3.67
CA LEU A 81 15.29 -17.62 3.01
C LEU A 81 15.53 -18.37 1.70
N TRP A 82 16.77 -18.36 1.18
CA TRP A 82 17.16 -19.19 0.05
C TRP A 82 16.99 -20.69 0.36
N ILE A 83 17.15 -21.14 1.60
CA ILE A 83 16.88 -22.54 1.99
C ILE A 83 15.40 -22.90 1.78
N MET A 84 14.50 -21.91 1.89
CA MET A 84 13.06 -22.09 1.71
C MET A 84 12.64 -22.06 0.22
N TRP A 85 13.57 -22.04 -0.73
CA TRP A 85 13.26 -21.94 -2.16
C TRP A 85 12.24 -22.97 -2.68
N PRO A 86 12.18 -24.25 -2.20
CA PRO A 86 11.17 -25.19 -2.69
C PRO A 86 9.76 -24.75 -2.29
N LEU A 87 9.59 -24.27 -1.06
CA LEU A 87 8.32 -23.74 -0.57
C LEU A 87 7.95 -22.44 -1.32
N THR A 88 8.94 -21.59 -1.61
CA THR A 88 8.73 -20.40 -2.43
C THR A 88 8.22 -20.79 -3.82
N LEU A 89 8.81 -21.80 -4.47
CA LEU A 89 8.39 -22.25 -5.79
C LEU A 89 6.96 -22.80 -5.77
N VAL A 90 6.64 -23.64 -4.77
CA VAL A 90 5.27 -24.15 -4.56
C VAL A 90 4.30 -23.00 -4.39
N SER A 91 4.66 -21.97 -3.62
CA SER A 91 3.81 -20.80 -3.46
C SER A 91 3.58 -20.05 -4.76
N VAL A 92 4.62 -19.87 -5.58
CA VAL A 92 4.49 -19.23 -6.89
C VAL A 92 3.53 -20.02 -7.77
N VAL A 93 3.68 -21.34 -7.87
CA VAL A 93 2.76 -22.20 -8.63
C VAL A 93 1.33 -22.13 -8.08
N TRP A 94 1.16 -22.17 -6.75
CA TRP A 94 -0.15 -22.05 -6.12
C TRP A 94 -0.82 -20.72 -6.45
N THR A 95 -0.08 -19.61 -6.37
CA THR A 95 -0.59 -18.28 -6.74
C THR A 95 -0.92 -18.14 -8.23
N TRP A 96 -0.41 -19.02 -9.10
CA TRP A 96 -0.83 -19.04 -10.50
C TRP A 96 -2.20 -19.68 -10.69
N ILE A 97 -2.50 -20.70 -9.89
CA ILE A 97 -3.72 -21.50 -10.00
C ILE A 97 -4.85 -20.90 -9.15
N ASN A 98 -4.53 -20.33 -7.98
CA ASN A 98 -5.51 -19.71 -7.12
C ASN A 98 -6.10 -18.45 -7.78
N GLY A 99 -7.41 -18.49 -8.00
CA GLY A 99 -8.19 -17.45 -8.65
C GLY A 99 -9.01 -16.57 -7.70
N HIS A 100 -8.75 -16.58 -6.39
CA HIS A 100 -9.50 -15.76 -5.44
C HIS A 100 -8.60 -14.98 -4.49
N PHE A 101 -9.02 -13.77 -4.12
CA PHE A 101 -8.40 -13.02 -3.03
C PHE A 101 -8.74 -13.67 -1.68
N PHE A 102 -7.95 -13.39 -0.65
CA PHE A 102 -8.25 -13.87 0.70
C PHE A 102 -7.94 -12.82 1.76
N VAL A 103 -8.55 -12.96 2.94
CA VAL A 103 -8.32 -12.05 4.07
C VAL A 103 -6.95 -12.32 4.67
N LEU A 104 -6.06 -11.33 4.61
CA LEU A 104 -4.72 -11.38 5.17
C LEU A 104 -4.71 -11.06 6.67
N GLU A 105 -5.39 -9.98 7.04
CA GLU A 105 -5.44 -9.51 8.42
C GLU A 105 -6.76 -8.80 8.72
N ARG A 106 -7.14 -8.82 10.00
CA ARG A 106 -8.29 -8.10 10.54
C ARG A 106 -7.79 -7.17 11.64
N ASN A 107 -8.13 -5.89 11.53
CA ASN A 107 -7.77 -4.88 12.52
C ASN A 107 -9.02 -4.14 13.00
N ALA A 108 -8.89 -3.43 14.11
CA ALA A 108 -9.96 -2.56 14.60
C ALA A 108 -9.38 -1.21 14.99
N PHE A 109 -10.09 -0.14 14.61
CA PHE A 109 -9.69 1.22 14.95
C PHE A 109 -10.90 2.10 15.19
N LYS A 110 -10.98 2.69 16.39
CA LYS A 110 -12.17 3.40 16.87
C LYS A 110 -13.41 2.51 16.71
N LYS A 111 -14.39 2.94 15.91
CA LYS A 111 -15.63 2.20 15.62
C LYS A 111 -15.56 1.34 14.35
N LEU A 112 -14.43 1.37 13.62
CA LEU A 112 -14.29 0.70 12.34
C LEU A 112 -13.68 -0.70 12.49
N LYS A 113 -14.32 -1.68 11.85
CA LYS A 113 -13.74 -2.99 11.54
C LYS A 113 -12.98 -2.89 10.21
N LEU A 114 -11.70 -3.25 10.22
CA LEU A 114 -10.82 -3.11 9.07
C LEU A 114 -10.33 -4.50 8.64
N GLN A 115 -10.23 -4.72 7.33
CA GLN A 115 -9.59 -5.91 6.78
C GLN A 115 -8.59 -5.53 5.70
N SER A 116 -7.48 -6.27 5.63
CA SER A 116 -6.62 -6.26 4.45
C SER A 116 -6.87 -7.54 3.68
N TRP A 117 -7.15 -7.41 2.39
CA TRP A 117 -7.31 -8.53 1.48
C TRP A 117 -6.11 -8.59 0.55
N VAL A 118 -5.69 -9.79 0.20
CA VAL A 118 -4.54 -9.99 -0.67
C VAL A 118 -4.96 -10.73 -1.93
N ILE A 119 -4.64 -10.15 -3.08
CA ILE A 119 -4.69 -10.85 -4.36
C ILE A 119 -3.45 -11.75 -4.42
N PRO A 120 -3.59 -13.07 -4.66
CA PRO A 120 -2.46 -13.98 -4.72
C PRO A 120 -1.68 -13.79 -6.04
N ARG A 121 -1.06 -12.63 -6.22
CA ARG A 121 -0.22 -12.29 -7.38
C ARG A 121 0.99 -11.49 -6.91
N TYR A 122 2.15 -11.77 -7.51
CA TYR A 122 3.41 -11.08 -7.25
C TYR A 122 3.62 -9.91 -8.21
N ASN A 123 4.52 -8.98 -7.89
CA ASN A 123 4.89 -7.85 -8.76
C ASN A 123 5.18 -8.28 -10.21
N VAL A 124 5.85 -9.43 -10.39
CA VAL A 124 6.17 -9.95 -11.72
C VAL A 124 4.92 -10.19 -12.56
N HIS A 125 3.81 -10.67 -11.97
CA HIS A 125 2.57 -10.93 -12.70
C HIS A 125 1.90 -9.65 -13.19
N TYR A 126 1.93 -8.57 -12.40
CA TYR A 126 1.38 -7.26 -12.79
C TYR A 126 2.17 -6.61 -13.93
N ARG A 127 3.43 -7.01 -14.14
CA ARG A 127 4.26 -6.50 -15.25
C ARG A 127 4.00 -7.21 -16.57
N LEU A 128 3.25 -8.31 -16.58
CA LEU A 128 2.96 -9.10 -17.79
C LEU A 128 1.67 -8.58 -18.44
N PRO A 129 1.74 -7.94 -19.63
CA PRO A 129 0.56 -7.29 -20.21
C PRO A 129 -0.63 -8.24 -20.43
N TRP A 130 -0.38 -9.50 -20.81
CA TRP A 130 -1.42 -10.51 -21.04
C TRP A 130 -2.16 -10.97 -19.78
N ARG A 131 -1.69 -10.58 -18.59
CA ARG A 131 -2.35 -10.89 -17.31
C ARG A 131 -3.26 -9.76 -16.82
N THR A 132 -3.28 -8.62 -17.51
CA THR A 132 -4.07 -7.43 -17.13
C THR A 132 -5.54 -7.75 -16.90
N GLU A 133 -6.18 -8.46 -17.84
CA GLU A 133 -7.59 -8.83 -17.74
C GLU A 133 -7.85 -9.76 -16.55
N ALA A 134 -7.05 -10.81 -16.39
CA ALA A 134 -7.18 -11.75 -15.28
C ALA A 134 -6.97 -11.08 -13.91
N ILE A 135 -6.03 -10.12 -13.81
CA ILE A 135 -5.81 -9.37 -12.57
C ILE A 135 -6.98 -8.42 -12.30
N ASN A 136 -7.49 -7.72 -13.33
CA ASN A 136 -8.65 -6.86 -13.17
C ASN A 136 -9.91 -7.64 -12.78
N ALA A 137 -10.09 -8.87 -13.27
CA ALA A 137 -11.19 -9.74 -12.83
C ALA A 137 -11.12 -10.02 -11.31
N LEU A 138 -9.93 -10.27 -10.76
CA LEU A 138 -9.74 -10.48 -9.32
C LEU A 138 -10.00 -9.21 -8.50
N ILE A 139 -9.55 -8.05 -9.01
CA ILE A 139 -9.80 -6.75 -8.36
C ILE A 139 -11.30 -6.44 -8.39
N GLU A 140 -11.95 -6.68 -9.52
CA GLU A 140 -13.39 -6.47 -9.69
C GLU A 140 -14.20 -7.38 -8.74
N GLU A 141 -13.85 -8.67 -8.67
CA GLU A 141 -14.47 -9.62 -7.76
C GLU A 141 -14.38 -9.13 -6.30
N ALA A 142 -13.20 -8.65 -5.89
CA ALA A 142 -13.00 -8.07 -4.55
C ALA A 142 -13.86 -6.82 -4.33
N ILE A 143 -13.97 -5.93 -5.32
CA ILE A 143 -14.82 -4.72 -5.22
C ILE A 143 -16.29 -5.09 -5.07
N LEU A 144 -16.77 -6.06 -5.84
CA LEU A 144 -18.16 -6.51 -5.80
C LEU A 144 -18.49 -7.23 -4.50
N ASP A 145 -17.59 -8.10 -4.00
CA ASP A 145 -17.75 -8.77 -2.70
C ASP A 145 -17.77 -7.75 -1.55
N ALA A 146 -16.88 -6.75 -1.58
CA ALA A 146 -16.89 -5.66 -0.61
C ALA A 146 -18.22 -4.87 -0.66
N ASN A 147 -18.71 -4.57 -1.86
CA ASN A 147 -19.99 -3.87 -2.04
C ASN A 147 -21.19 -4.68 -1.52
N GLN A 148 -21.22 -5.98 -1.80
CA GLN A 148 -22.27 -6.88 -1.30
C GLN A 148 -22.25 -6.98 0.23
N LYS A 149 -21.05 -7.00 0.83
CA LYS A 149 -20.85 -7.01 2.29
C LYS A 149 -21.17 -5.66 2.94
N GLY A 150 -21.41 -4.60 2.17
CA GLY A 150 -21.71 -3.27 2.72
C GLY A 150 -20.47 -2.53 3.25
N VAL A 151 -19.29 -2.85 2.72
CA VAL A 151 -18.05 -2.12 3.00
C VAL A 151 -18.23 -0.66 2.61
N LYS A 152 -17.80 0.27 3.47
CA LYS A 152 -17.92 1.71 3.20
C LYS A 152 -16.86 2.17 2.21
N VAL A 153 -15.62 1.72 2.40
CA VAL A 153 -14.47 2.13 1.60
C VAL A 153 -13.59 0.94 1.26
N LEU A 154 -13.22 0.80 -0.01
CA LEU A 154 -12.18 -0.11 -0.47
C LEU A 154 -11.00 0.69 -1.02
N THR A 155 -9.81 0.42 -0.50
CA THR A 155 -8.56 1.03 -0.95
C THR A 155 -7.79 0.08 -1.85
N LEU A 156 -7.34 0.57 -3.00
CA LEU A 156 -6.47 -0.19 -3.91
C LEU A 156 -5.00 0.04 -3.54
N GLY A 157 -4.35 -0.95 -2.95
CA GLY A 157 -2.94 -0.90 -2.58
C GLY A 157 -2.00 -1.44 -3.66
N LEU A 158 -0.77 -0.95 -3.67
CA LEU A 158 0.30 -1.35 -4.59
C LEU A 158 -0.15 -1.26 -6.06
N LEU A 159 0.19 -2.24 -6.89
CA LEU A 159 -0.11 -2.23 -8.32
C LEU A 159 -1.59 -2.44 -8.63
N ASN A 160 -2.46 -2.70 -7.64
CA ASN A 160 -3.91 -2.81 -7.86
C ASN A 160 -4.55 -1.50 -8.34
N GLN A 161 -3.88 -0.36 -8.16
CA GLN A 161 -4.31 0.96 -8.67
C GLN A 161 -3.45 1.44 -9.85
N GLY A 162 -2.85 0.54 -10.63
CA GLY A 162 -2.01 0.93 -11.76
C GLY A 162 -2.79 1.68 -12.85
N GLU A 163 -2.24 2.81 -13.35
CA GLU A 163 -2.86 3.61 -14.42
C GLU A 163 -3.11 2.76 -15.68
N LYS A 164 -2.09 2.05 -16.17
CA LYS A 164 -2.20 1.14 -17.32
C LYS A 164 -3.02 -0.12 -17.03
N LEU A 165 -3.25 -0.44 -15.75
CA LEU A 165 -3.99 -1.63 -15.35
C LEU A 165 -5.50 -1.34 -15.39
N ASN A 166 -5.95 -0.30 -14.70
CA ASN A 166 -7.38 0.00 -14.53
C ASN A 166 -7.69 1.51 -14.36
N GLY A 167 -6.76 2.39 -14.75
CA GLY A 167 -6.95 3.83 -14.64
C GLY A 167 -7.13 4.28 -13.19
N HIS A 168 -6.30 3.79 -12.28
CA HIS A 168 -6.43 4.08 -10.84
C HIS A 168 -7.83 3.74 -10.29
N GLY A 169 -8.40 2.61 -10.73
CA GLY A 169 -9.73 2.14 -10.33
C GLY A 169 -10.91 2.74 -11.09
N GLU A 170 -10.71 3.72 -11.97
CA GLU A 170 -11.78 4.36 -12.75
C GLU A 170 -12.56 3.35 -13.60
N LEU A 171 -11.88 2.33 -14.13
CA LEU A 171 -12.49 1.22 -14.88
C LEU A 171 -13.69 0.62 -14.14
N PHE A 172 -13.57 0.38 -12.84
CA PHE A 172 -14.61 -0.30 -12.05
C PHE A 172 -15.78 0.63 -11.73
N ILE A 173 -15.52 1.92 -11.52
CA ILE A 173 -16.58 2.93 -11.32
C ILE A 173 -17.39 3.12 -12.61
N GLN A 174 -16.74 3.08 -13.77
CA GLN A 174 -17.43 3.18 -15.06
C GLN A 174 -18.29 1.93 -15.34
N LYS A 175 -17.80 0.75 -14.97
CA LYS A 175 -18.49 -0.53 -15.15
C LYS A 175 -19.66 -0.72 -14.18
N HIS A 176 -19.51 -0.28 -12.94
CA HIS A 176 -20.48 -0.47 -11.85
C HIS A 176 -20.86 0.89 -11.23
N ARG A 177 -21.80 1.60 -11.87
CA ARG A 177 -22.16 2.98 -11.47
C ARG A 177 -22.93 3.07 -10.16
N ASP A 178 -23.49 1.95 -9.70
CA ASP A 178 -24.31 1.82 -8.49
C ASP A 178 -23.52 1.30 -7.27
N LEU A 179 -22.19 1.27 -7.35
CA LEU A 179 -21.33 0.92 -6.22
C LEU A 179 -21.59 1.84 -5.01
N ARG A 180 -22.00 1.22 -3.91
CA ARG A 180 -22.19 1.85 -2.61
C ARG A 180 -20.85 2.03 -1.90
N THR A 181 -19.96 1.04 -2.02
CA THR A 181 -18.57 1.14 -1.56
C THR A 181 -17.85 2.26 -2.31
N LYS A 182 -17.17 3.14 -1.58
CA LYS A 182 -16.28 4.13 -2.20
C LYS A 182 -14.92 3.51 -2.53
N LEU A 183 -14.43 3.75 -3.74
CA LEU A 183 -13.09 3.34 -4.15
C LEU A 183 -12.10 4.47 -3.89
N VAL A 184 -11.01 4.18 -3.20
CA VAL A 184 -9.99 5.17 -2.83
C VAL A 184 -8.62 4.68 -3.25
N ASP A 185 -7.99 5.38 -4.18
CA ASP A 185 -6.60 5.15 -4.57
C ASP A 185 -5.63 5.71 -3.52
N GLY A 186 -6.02 6.76 -2.78
CA GLY A 186 -5.29 7.38 -1.66
C GLY A 186 -4.21 8.39 -2.07
N SER A 187 -4.25 8.85 -3.33
CA SER A 187 -3.26 9.75 -3.92
C SER A 187 -3.10 11.06 -3.15
N SER A 188 -4.19 11.66 -2.67
CA SER A 188 -4.21 12.98 -2.03
C SER A 188 -3.44 12.98 -0.72
N LEU A 189 -3.64 11.97 0.12
CA LEU A 189 -2.87 11.84 1.36
C LEU A 189 -1.41 11.47 1.08
N ALA A 190 -1.13 10.66 0.06
CA ALA A 190 0.24 10.36 -0.35
C ALA A 190 0.98 11.62 -0.80
N VAL A 191 0.35 12.48 -1.61
CA VAL A 191 0.88 13.79 -2.02
C VAL A 191 1.09 14.68 -0.80
N ALA A 192 0.12 14.75 0.13
CA ALA A 192 0.27 15.53 1.35
C ALA A 192 1.50 15.11 2.17
N VAL A 193 1.70 13.80 2.36
CA VAL A 193 2.87 13.27 3.08
C VAL A 193 4.17 13.70 2.39
N VAL A 194 4.27 13.58 1.06
CA VAL A 194 5.47 14.00 0.30
C VAL A 194 5.74 15.49 0.47
N LEU A 195 4.71 16.33 0.31
CA LEU A 195 4.84 17.78 0.46
C LEU A 195 5.27 18.20 1.87
N ARG A 196 4.89 17.43 2.89
CA ARG A 196 5.23 17.69 4.30
C ARG A 196 6.58 17.11 4.70
N SER A 197 7.12 16.16 3.94
CA SER A 197 8.49 15.63 4.09
C SER A 197 9.57 16.58 3.53
N ILE A 198 9.20 17.58 2.72
CA ILE A 198 10.15 18.56 2.17
C ILE A 198 10.60 19.53 3.28
N PRO A 199 11.92 19.71 3.51
CA PRO A 199 12.41 20.64 4.52
C PRO A 199 11.91 22.08 4.31
N LYS A 200 11.56 22.76 5.42
CA LYS A 200 11.17 24.17 5.38
C LYS A 200 12.31 25.03 4.82
N GLY A 201 11.96 26.02 4.00
CA GLY A 201 12.94 26.89 3.33
C GLY A 201 13.49 26.35 2.01
N THR A 202 13.03 25.17 1.56
CA THR A 202 13.39 24.65 0.22
C THR A 202 12.81 25.55 -0.88
N SER A 203 13.68 26.12 -1.71
CA SER A 203 13.31 26.97 -2.85
C SER A 203 13.27 26.23 -4.19
N GLN A 204 14.00 25.11 -4.30
CA GLN A 204 14.11 24.32 -5.52
C GLN A 204 14.13 22.82 -5.20
N VAL A 205 13.47 22.02 -6.03
CA VAL A 205 13.51 20.55 -6.00
C VAL A 205 13.81 19.99 -7.39
N LEU A 206 14.30 18.75 -7.46
CA LEU A 206 14.35 17.97 -8.70
C LEU A 206 13.26 16.88 -8.65
N LEU A 207 12.42 16.79 -9.68
CA LEU A 207 11.41 15.76 -9.83
C LEU A 207 11.87 14.71 -10.85
N ARG A 208 12.03 13.46 -10.42
CA ARG A 208 12.44 12.32 -11.27
C ARG A 208 11.46 11.15 -11.16
N GLY A 209 11.57 10.23 -12.11
CA GLY A 209 10.69 9.06 -12.25
C GLY A 209 9.50 9.35 -13.18
N ASN A 210 8.67 8.33 -13.35
CA ASN A 210 7.58 8.37 -14.32
C ASN A 210 6.58 9.51 -14.08
N LEU A 211 6.05 10.03 -15.19
CA LEU A 211 4.91 10.94 -15.15
C LEU A 211 3.67 10.14 -14.77
N ASN A 212 3.05 10.51 -13.64
CA ASN A 212 1.79 9.97 -13.17
C ASN A 212 1.01 11.07 -12.43
N LYS A 213 -0.23 10.75 -12.02
CA LYS A 213 -1.12 11.65 -11.28
C LYS A 213 -0.46 12.29 -10.06
N LEU A 214 0.24 11.51 -9.22
CA LEU A 214 0.93 12.03 -8.03
C LEU A 214 2.03 13.02 -8.41
N ALA A 215 2.85 12.69 -9.41
CA ALA A 215 3.92 13.55 -9.87
C ALA A 215 3.40 14.88 -10.43
N CYS A 216 2.25 14.87 -11.12
CA CYS A 216 1.56 16.08 -11.56
C CYS A 216 1.04 16.90 -10.37
N ALA A 217 0.35 16.28 -9.42
CA ALA A 217 -0.20 16.94 -8.24
C ALA A 217 0.89 17.57 -7.36
N ILE A 218 2.02 16.86 -7.16
CA ILE A 218 3.19 17.37 -6.43
C ILE A 218 3.77 18.59 -7.15
N ALA A 219 4.01 18.48 -8.46
CA ALA A 219 4.56 19.59 -9.24
C ALA A 219 3.67 20.84 -9.16
N HIS A 220 2.36 20.66 -9.34
CA HIS A 220 1.37 21.72 -9.23
C HIS A 220 1.38 22.38 -7.84
N ALA A 221 1.29 21.59 -6.77
CA ALA A 221 1.28 22.10 -5.40
C ALA A 221 2.58 22.85 -5.03
N LEU A 222 3.73 22.42 -5.54
CA LEU A 222 5.01 23.09 -5.30
C LEU A 222 5.13 24.38 -6.10
N CYS A 223 4.75 24.36 -7.39
CA CYS A 223 4.73 25.56 -8.23
C CYS A 223 3.80 26.63 -7.65
N ALA A 224 2.62 26.24 -7.15
CA ALA A 224 1.68 27.15 -6.48
C ALA A 224 2.25 27.76 -5.19
N ARG A 225 3.16 27.04 -4.50
CA ARG A 225 3.91 27.54 -3.33
C ARG A 225 5.15 28.37 -3.68
N GLY A 226 5.38 28.66 -4.97
CA GLY A 226 6.55 29.41 -5.44
C GLY A 226 7.86 28.62 -5.42
N ILE A 227 7.80 27.29 -5.26
CA ILE A 227 8.98 26.41 -5.27
C ILE A 227 9.28 26.01 -6.71
N GLN A 228 10.54 26.13 -7.12
CA GLN A 228 10.95 25.76 -8.47
C GLN A 228 11.09 24.23 -8.58
N VAL A 229 10.36 23.64 -9.52
CA VAL A 229 10.36 22.21 -9.80
C VAL A 229 11.19 21.96 -11.05
N ASN A 230 12.38 21.39 -10.86
CA ASN A 230 13.28 21.05 -11.96
C ASN A 230 12.93 19.66 -12.52
N VAL A 231 12.91 19.55 -13.84
CA VAL A 231 12.65 18.29 -14.56
C VAL A 231 13.76 18.07 -15.59
N ALA A 232 14.32 16.87 -15.61
CA ALA A 232 15.52 16.56 -16.39
C ALA A 232 15.26 16.37 -17.89
N SER A 233 14.08 15.88 -18.28
CA SER A 233 13.73 15.63 -19.68
C SER A 233 12.86 16.76 -20.26
N LYS A 234 13.16 17.16 -21.50
CA LYS A 234 12.36 18.15 -22.24
C LYS A 234 10.96 17.63 -22.54
N ASP A 235 10.84 16.33 -22.85
CA ASP A 235 9.53 15.70 -23.10
C ASP A 235 8.72 15.59 -21.82
N GLU A 236 9.37 15.31 -20.69
CA GLU A 236 8.70 15.33 -19.38
C GLU A 236 8.28 16.75 -19.00
N HIS A 237 9.11 17.75 -19.28
CA HIS A 237 8.78 19.17 -19.06
C HIS A 237 7.56 19.58 -19.89
N GLU A 238 7.52 19.28 -21.18
CA GLU A 238 6.39 19.62 -22.05
C GLU A 238 5.11 18.87 -21.69
N LYS A 239 5.20 17.58 -21.34
CA LYS A 239 4.04 16.80 -20.88
C LYS A 239 3.47 17.35 -19.55
N ARG A 240 4.35 17.73 -18.61
CA ARG A 240 3.95 18.31 -17.30
C ARG A 240 3.49 19.76 -17.41
N LYS A 241 4.04 20.54 -18.34
CA LYS A 241 3.60 21.90 -18.61
C LYS A 241 2.19 21.91 -19.17
N ARG A 242 1.83 20.95 -20.02
CA ARG A 242 0.46 20.78 -20.54
C ARG A 242 -0.56 20.44 -19.45
N SER A 243 -0.15 19.82 -18.34
CA SER A 243 -1.03 19.52 -17.21
C SER A 243 -1.09 20.65 -16.17
N LEU A 244 -0.29 21.71 -16.30
CA LEU A 244 -0.28 22.87 -15.41
C LEU A 244 -0.95 24.08 -16.05
N ASN A 245 -1.72 24.85 -15.28
CA ASN A 245 -2.32 26.09 -15.75
C ASN A 245 -1.24 27.15 -15.99
N GLY A 246 -1.44 28.01 -17.02
CA GLY A 246 -0.39 28.89 -17.57
C GLY A 246 0.33 29.82 -16.58
N LYS A 247 -0.26 30.17 -15.43
CA LYS A 247 0.37 31.01 -14.39
C LYS A 247 1.38 30.24 -13.50
N GLU A 248 1.21 28.93 -13.34
CA GLU A 248 2.06 28.09 -12.47
C GLU A 248 3.21 27.44 -13.22
N GLY A 249 3.11 27.36 -14.55
CA GLY A 249 4.14 26.78 -15.41
C GLY A 249 5.49 27.48 -15.36
N GLY A 250 5.55 28.74 -14.89
CA GLY A 250 6.80 29.49 -14.74
C GLY A 250 7.77 28.90 -13.72
N ASN A 251 7.26 28.17 -12.72
CA ASN A 251 8.07 27.51 -11.70
C ASN A 251 8.50 26.08 -12.11
N LEU A 252 8.02 25.56 -13.24
CA LEU A 252 8.47 24.29 -13.81
C LEU A 252 9.65 24.56 -14.75
N ILE A 253 10.85 24.15 -14.35
CA ILE A 253 12.09 24.47 -15.06
C ILE A 253 12.63 23.20 -15.71
N HIS A 254 12.89 23.27 -17.03
CA HIS A 254 13.71 22.25 -17.67
C HIS A 254 15.17 22.50 -17.27
N SER A 255 15.75 21.59 -16.50
CA SER A 255 17.16 21.68 -16.12
C SER A 255 17.89 20.40 -16.46
N ARG A 256 19.03 20.53 -17.16
CA ARG A 256 19.96 19.41 -17.39
C ARG A 256 20.90 19.20 -16.20
N THR A 257 20.87 20.10 -15.21
CA THR A 257 21.72 20.01 -14.03
C THR A 257 21.00 19.26 -12.91
N PHE A 258 21.76 18.41 -12.23
CA PHE A 258 21.29 17.56 -11.13
C PHE A 258 21.68 18.15 -9.77
N SER A 259 21.91 19.45 -9.67
CA SER A 259 22.56 20.11 -8.51
C SER A 259 21.66 20.30 -7.29
N GLN A 260 20.36 20.04 -7.39
CA GLN A 260 19.40 20.22 -6.30
C GLN A 260 19.67 19.22 -5.17
N LYS A 261 19.55 19.68 -3.92
CA LYS A 261 19.72 18.85 -2.72
C LYS A 261 18.48 18.03 -2.35
N ILE A 262 17.31 18.37 -2.88
CA ILE A 262 16.05 17.68 -2.60
C ILE A 262 15.52 17.05 -3.90
N TRP A 263 15.41 15.73 -3.90
CA TRP A 263 14.95 14.95 -5.05
C TRP A 263 13.64 14.26 -4.70
N LEU A 264 12.59 14.60 -5.44
CA LEU A 264 11.29 13.92 -5.38
C LEU A 264 11.31 12.81 -6.43
N VAL A 265 11.18 11.56 -6.00
CA VAL A 265 11.45 10.42 -6.89
C VAL A 265 10.27 9.45 -6.98
N GLY A 266 9.89 9.12 -8.21
CA GLY A 266 8.84 8.14 -8.51
C GLY A 266 9.41 6.80 -8.96
N ASP A 267 8.52 5.98 -9.51
CA ASP A 267 8.90 4.71 -10.14
C ASP A 267 9.87 4.92 -11.31
N GLU A 268 10.66 3.90 -11.61
CA GLU A 268 11.65 3.87 -12.70
C GLU A 268 12.81 4.87 -12.58
N LEU A 269 13.15 5.31 -11.36
CA LEU A 269 14.39 6.07 -11.10
C LEU A 269 15.62 5.22 -11.43
N ALA A 270 16.40 5.62 -12.46
CA ALA A 270 17.55 4.85 -12.91
C ALA A 270 18.77 5.00 -11.99
N GLU A 271 19.57 3.94 -11.87
CA GLU A 271 20.77 3.92 -11.02
C GLU A 271 21.80 4.97 -11.47
N GLU A 272 21.96 5.15 -12.78
CA GLU A 272 22.85 6.16 -13.38
C GLU A 272 22.40 7.60 -13.10
N GLU A 273 21.10 7.83 -12.89
CA GLU A 273 20.61 9.15 -12.50
C GLU A 273 20.91 9.44 -11.04
N GLN A 274 20.72 8.46 -10.15
CA GLN A 274 21.07 8.61 -8.73
C GLN A 274 22.56 8.91 -8.54
N LYS A 275 23.43 8.32 -9.37
CA LYS A 275 24.88 8.60 -9.33
C LYS A 275 25.21 10.08 -9.58
N LYS A 276 24.35 10.83 -10.27
CA LYS A 276 24.53 12.27 -10.55
C LYS A 276 24.13 13.18 -9.38
N ALA A 277 23.51 12.63 -8.33
CA ALA A 277 23.07 13.43 -7.19
C ALA A 277 24.26 14.03 -6.40
N PRO A 278 24.18 15.28 -5.92
CA PRO A 278 25.19 15.83 -5.03
C PRO A 278 25.29 15.02 -3.73
N LYS A 279 26.46 15.01 -3.09
CA LYS A 279 26.61 14.45 -1.73
C LYS A 279 25.61 15.11 -0.77
N GLY A 280 24.99 14.31 0.11
CA GLY A 280 23.99 14.77 1.08
C GLY A 280 22.63 15.11 0.47
N THR A 281 22.34 14.64 -0.75
CA THR A 281 21.01 14.80 -1.35
C THR A 281 19.97 14.00 -0.56
N LEU A 282 18.80 14.59 -0.34
CA LEU A 282 17.64 13.95 0.26
C LEU A 282 16.69 13.45 -0.84
N PHE A 283 16.55 12.14 -0.95
CA PHE A 283 15.58 11.47 -1.81
C PHE A 283 14.26 11.27 -1.05
N ILE A 284 13.17 11.86 -1.55
CA ILE A 284 11.82 11.72 -1.02
C ILE A 284 10.98 10.97 -2.06
N PRO A 285 10.70 9.68 -1.85
CA PRO A 285 9.91 8.93 -2.81
C PRO A 285 8.43 9.31 -2.73
N PHE A 286 7.78 9.34 -3.89
CA PHE A 286 6.31 9.44 -4.03
C PHE A 286 5.69 8.19 -4.66
N SER A 287 6.50 7.18 -4.96
CA SER A 287 6.09 5.86 -5.44
C SER A 287 5.59 4.95 -4.32
N GLN A 288 4.78 3.96 -4.71
CA GLN A 288 4.32 2.91 -3.79
C GLN A 288 5.41 1.92 -3.42
N PHE A 289 6.49 1.82 -4.19
CA PHE A 289 7.65 0.98 -3.87
C PHE A 289 8.86 1.84 -3.52
N PRO A 290 9.71 1.41 -2.56
CA PRO A 290 10.89 2.16 -2.19
C PRO A 290 11.91 2.12 -3.35
N PRO A 291 12.61 3.25 -3.63
CA PRO A 291 13.66 3.24 -4.63
C PRO A 291 14.84 2.39 -4.15
N LYS A 292 15.59 1.82 -5.09
CA LYS A 292 16.90 1.23 -4.76
C LYS A 292 17.83 2.33 -4.27
N GLN A 293 18.51 2.09 -3.15
CA GLN A 293 19.46 3.04 -2.57
C GLN A 293 20.86 2.82 -3.17
N ILE A 294 21.23 3.64 -4.15
CA ILE A 294 22.53 3.53 -4.85
C ILE A 294 23.61 4.40 -4.18
N ARG A 295 23.23 5.56 -3.64
CA ARG A 295 24.17 6.55 -3.09
C ARG A 295 24.24 6.53 -1.57
N LYS A 296 25.29 5.90 -1.03
CA LYS A 296 25.50 5.76 0.43
C LYS A 296 25.77 7.07 1.16
N ASP A 297 26.20 8.12 0.45
CA ASP A 297 26.47 9.46 0.97
C ASP A 297 25.26 10.41 0.84
N CYS A 298 24.07 9.85 0.59
CA CYS A 298 22.79 10.55 0.46
C CYS A 298 21.77 10.00 1.48
N LEU A 299 20.69 10.75 1.69
CA LEU A 299 19.61 10.38 2.60
C LEU A 299 18.40 9.89 1.80
N TYR A 300 17.76 8.81 2.25
CA TYR A 300 16.56 8.25 1.63
C TYR A 300 15.42 8.24 2.62
N HIS A 301 14.37 9.00 2.32
CA HIS A 301 13.12 8.91 3.04
C HIS A 301 12.38 7.61 2.67
N GLY A 302 11.55 7.09 3.58
CA GLY A 302 10.62 6.00 3.26
C GLY A 302 9.53 6.45 2.29
N THR A 303 8.87 5.48 1.63
CA THR A 303 7.65 5.71 0.84
C THR A 303 6.59 6.44 1.67
N PRO A 304 5.66 7.19 1.05
CA PRO A 304 4.59 7.90 1.74
C PRO A 304 3.89 7.00 2.75
N ALA A 305 4.07 7.31 4.04
CA ALA A 305 3.62 6.46 5.13
C ALA A 305 3.38 7.26 6.41
N MET A 306 2.53 6.72 7.27
CA MET A 306 2.16 7.33 8.55
C MET A 306 2.22 6.30 9.67
N ILE A 307 2.64 6.76 10.84
CA ILE A 307 2.62 6.02 12.10
C ILE A 307 1.16 5.94 12.56
N ALA A 308 0.68 4.72 12.79
CA ALA A 308 -0.65 4.45 13.30
C ALA A 308 -0.74 4.78 14.81
N PRO A 309 -1.85 5.39 15.27
CA PRO A 309 -2.04 5.73 16.68
C PRO A 309 -2.07 4.49 17.57
N LYS A 310 -1.76 4.66 18.87
CA LYS A 310 -1.71 3.55 19.85
C LYS A 310 -3.04 2.78 19.99
N SER A 311 -4.17 3.45 19.77
CA SER A 311 -5.52 2.87 19.82
C SER A 311 -5.87 1.95 18.63
N PHE A 312 -4.95 1.78 17.67
CA PHE A 312 -5.10 0.81 16.59
C PHE A 312 -4.82 -0.60 17.10
N ASN A 313 -5.82 -1.47 17.03
CA ASN A 313 -5.80 -2.83 17.58
C ASN A 313 -5.42 -3.87 16.52
N ASN A 314 -4.78 -4.95 16.96
CA ASN A 314 -4.37 -6.10 16.15
C ASN A 314 -3.43 -5.75 14.98
N LEU A 315 -2.62 -4.70 15.12
CA LEU A 315 -1.62 -4.28 14.14
C LEU A 315 -0.25 -4.91 14.47
N ASP A 316 -0.19 -6.23 14.37
CA ASP A 316 0.96 -7.04 14.80
C ASP A 316 1.97 -7.28 13.68
N SER A 317 1.53 -7.14 12.43
CA SER A 317 2.32 -7.33 11.22
C SER A 317 2.79 -5.99 10.63
N CYS A 318 3.95 -6.01 9.97
CA CYS A 318 4.47 -4.90 9.17
C CYS A 318 3.80 -4.88 7.80
N GLU A 319 3.49 -3.69 7.30
CA GLU A 319 3.04 -3.50 5.92
C GLU A 319 4.26 -3.45 4.98
N ASN A 320 4.59 -4.57 4.35
CA ASN A 320 5.75 -4.69 3.47
C ASN A 320 7.06 -4.27 4.17
N TRP A 321 7.79 -3.30 3.61
CA TRP A 321 9.05 -2.75 4.15
C TRP A 321 8.84 -1.69 5.24
N LEU A 322 7.59 -1.36 5.60
CA LEU A 322 7.32 -0.34 6.62
C LEU A 322 7.57 -0.90 8.04
N PRO A 323 8.08 -0.07 8.97
CA PRO A 323 8.21 -0.44 10.38
C PRO A 323 6.87 -0.87 11.01
N ARG A 324 6.95 -1.60 12.13
CA ARG A 324 5.74 -2.02 12.84
C ARG A 324 4.94 -0.79 13.27
N ARG A 325 3.62 -0.87 13.16
CA ARG A 325 2.68 0.24 13.40
C ARG A 325 2.86 1.43 12.45
N VAL A 326 3.45 1.21 11.28
CA VAL A 326 3.48 2.19 10.19
C VAL A 326 2.67 1.61 9.03
N MET A 327 1.80 2.43 8.46
CA MET A 327 0.97 2.09 7.31
C MET A 327 1.30 3.00 6.14
N SER A 328 1.08 2.51 4.92
CA SER A 328 1.21 3.37 3.75
C SER A 328 0.15 4.48 3.75
N ALA A 329 0.49 5.63 3.19
CA ALA A 329 -0.43 6.78 3.13
C ALA A 329 -1.71 6.41 2.36
N TRP A 330 -1.60 5.55 1.33
CA TRP A 330 -2.75 5.07 0.57
C TRP A 330 -3.72 4.28 1.45
N ARG A 331 -3.23 3.34 2.27
CA ARG A 331 -4.06 2.60 3.24
C ARG A 331 -4.71 3.53 4.27
N VAL A 332 -3.96 4.49 4.80
CA VAL A 332 -4.48 5.45 5.78
C VAL A 332 -5.58 6.33 5.15
N ALA A 333 -5.46 6.70 3.88
CA ALA A 333 -6.45 7.51 3.19
C ALA A 333 -7.84 6.84 3.22
N GLY A 334 -7.92 5.55 2.90
CA GLY A 334 -9.19 4.82 2.96
C GLY A 334 -9.79 4.74 4.36
N ILE A 335 -8.95 4.58 5.38
CA ILE A 335 -9.39 4.59 6.79
C ILE A 335 -9.95 5.97 7.15
N VAL A 336 -9.27 7.06 6.75
CA VAL A 336 -9.71 8.43 7.02
C VAL A 336 -11.01 8.75 6.27
N HIS A 337 -11.14 8.36 4.99
CA HIS A 337 -12.39 8.51 4.24
C HIS A 337 -13.58 7.88 4.97
N ALA A 338 -13.40 6.68 5.51
CA ALA A 338 -14.45 5.98 6.24
C ALA A 338 -14.75 6.61 7.60
N LEU A 339 -13.74 7.11 8.32
CA LEU A 339 -13.91 7.79 9.61
C LEU A 339 -14.68 9.11 9.45
N GLU A 340 -14.40 9.83 8.38
CA GLU A 340 -15.00 11.12 8.07
C GLU A 340 -16.34 11.00 7.31
N GLY A 341 -16.70 9.80 6.87
CA GLY A 341 -17.92 9.56 6.10
C GLY A 341 -17.93 10.27 4.74
N TRP A 342 -16.76 10.49 4.12
CA TRP A 342 -16.69 11.14 2.83
C TRP A 342 -17.25 10.24 1.72
N ASN A 343 -18.40 10.63 1.18
CA ASN A 343 -19.08 9.90 0.11
C ASN A 343 -18.54 10.28 -1.28
N VAL A 344 -17.23 10.10 -1.48
CA VAL A 344 -16.55 10.39 -2.74
C VAL A 344 -15.61 9.25 -3.11
N ASN A 345 -15.55 8.92 -4.39
CA ASN A 345 -14.48 8.07 -4.92
C ASN A 345 -13.25 8.94 -5.16
N GLU A 346 -12.07 8.39 -4.86
CA GLU A 346 -10.79 8.95 -5.26
C GLU A 346 -10.14 7.96 -6.24
N CYS A 347 -10.37 8.14 -7.54
CA CYS A 347 -9.93 7.22 -8.59
C CYS A 347 -9.71 7.99 -9.90
N GLY A 348 -9.14 7.33 -10.92
CA GLY A 348 -8.86 7.99 -12.20
C GLY A 348 -7.95 9.20 -12.01
N SER A 349 -8.24 10.28 -12.73
CA SER A 349 -7.53 11.56 -12.60
C SER A 349 -7.97 12.41 -11.39
N MET A 350 -9.08 12.05 -10.73
CA MET A 350 -9.66 12.85 -9.64
C MET A 350 -8.78 12.82 -8.39
N MET A 351 -8.31 13.99 -7.96
CA MET A 351 -7.70 14.19 -6.64
C MET A 351 -8.78 14.65 -5.66
N PHE A 352 -8.79 14.08 -4.46
CA PHE A 352 -9.50 14.69 -3.34
C PHE A 352 -8.74 15.94 -2.84
N ASP A 353 -9.23 16.55 -1.76
CA ASP A 353 -8.57 17.68 -1.14
C ASP A 353 -7.36 17.23 -0.30
N ILE A 354 -6.16 17.64 -0.73
CA ILE A 354 -4.86 17.29 -0.14
C ILE A 354 -4.76 17.78 1.32
N GLU A 355 -5.18 19.02 1.59
CA GLU A 355 -5.04 19.61 2.93
C GLU A 355 -6.10 19.04 3.87
N LYS A 356 -7.34 18.83 3.39
CA LYS A 356 -8.40 18.18 4.15
C LYS A 356 -8.04 16.74 4.53
N ALA A 357 -7.50 15.95 3.59
CA ALA A 357 -7.02 14.60 3.86
C ALA A 357 -5.89 14.59 4.91
N TRP A 358 -4.95 15.53 4.80
CA TRP A 358 -3.86 15.71 5.75
C TRP A 358 -4.36 16.04 7.15
N GLU A 359 -5.17 17.08 7.30
CA GLU A 359 -5.68 17.53 8.59
C GLU A 359 -6.51 16.45 9.28
N ALA A 360 -7.41 15.79 8.57
CA ALA A 360 -8.20 14.69 9.10
C ALA A 360 -7.31 13.53 9.59
N SER A 361 -6.29 13.15 8.81
CA SER A 361 -5.35 12.10 9.23
C SER A 361 -4.68 12.43 10.58
N LEU A 362 -4.26 13.68 10.78
CA LEU A 362 -3.65 14.13 12.03
C LEU A 362 -4.66 14.19 13.19
N GLN A 363 -5.90 14.61 12.93
CA GLN A 363 -6.98 14.64 13.92
C GLN A 363 -7.36 13.23 14.40
N HIS A 364 -7.28 12.23 13.53
CA HIS A 364 -7.47 10.83 13.90
C HIS A 364 -6.26 10.20 14.59
N GLY A 365 -5.16 10.94 14.76
CA GLY A 365 -3.98 10.53 15.52
C GLY A 365 -2.89 9.84 14.70
N PHE A 366 -3.03 9.79 13.37
CA PHE A 366 -1.92 9.39 12.50
C PHE A 366 -0.85 10.48 12.53
N ARG A 367 0.42 10.08 12.40
CA ARG A 367 1.56 11.00 12.34
C ARG A 367 2.44 10.67 11.15
N PRO A 368 3.01 11.66 10.44
CA PRO A 368 3.93 11.36 9.35
C PRO A 368 5.11 10.54 9.85
N LEU A 369 5.55 9.57 9.05
CA LEU A 369 6.81 8.89 9.29
C LEU A 369 7.95 9.88 9.04
N VAL A 370 8.68 10.25 10.09
CA VAL A 370 9.85 11.12 9.98
C VAL A 370 11.06 10.26 9.64
N LEU A 371 11.99 10.79 8.83
CA LEU A 371 13.33 10.22 8.70
C LEU A 371 13.95 10.07 10.09
N SER A 372 14.27 8.82 10.48
CA SER A 372 15.11 8.61 11.65
C SER A 372 16.43 9.33 11.40
N ALA A 373 16.86 10.17 12.34
CA ALA A 373 18.24 10.63 12.36
C ALA A 373 19.13 9.37 12.34
N MET A 374 20.09 9.32 11.41
CA MET A 374 21.09 8.26 11.37
C MET A 374 22.01 8.35 12.58
#